data_AF-A0A6J5FVS0-F1
#
_entry.id   AF-A0A6J5FVS0-F1
#
_cell.length_a   1.000
_cell.length_b   1.000
_cell.length_c   1.000
_cell.angle_alpha   90.00
_cell.angle_beta   90.00
_cell.angle_gamma   90.00
#
_symmetry.space_group_name_H-M   'P 1'
#
loop_
_entity.id
_entity.type
_entity.pdbx_description
1 polymer ?
#
loop_
_entity_poly.entity_id
_entity_poly.type
_entity_poly.pdbx_seq_one_letter_code
_entity_poly.pdbx_strand_id
1 'polypeptide(L)' 'MPAKYAISVSLTEHLASFVKSEITKGRYGTASEVVRAGLRLLEEQAALRAAPDGGGDSSTRPRKERADGRGRAIMQGKP' A
#
# COMPACT_ATOMS: atom_id res chain seq x y z
N MET A 1 -27.63 0.03 9.66
CA MET A 1 -27.14 -1.35 9.78
C MET A 1 -26.34 -1.45 11.08
N PRO A 2 -26.71 -2.33 12.04
CA PRO A 2 -25.92 -2.49 13.26
C PRO A 2 -24.52 -3.03 12.91
N ALA A 3 -23.49 -2.55 13.60
CA ALA A 3 -22.12 -3.00 13.38
C ALA A 3 -22.02 -4.52 13.64
N LYS A 4 -21.51 -5.28 12.66
CA LYS A 4 -21.47 -6.76 12.71
C LYS A 4 -20.41 -7.32 13.68
N TYR A 5 -19.56 -6.48 14.28
CA TYR A 5 -18.46 -6.90 15.15
C TYR A 5 -18.28 -5.92 16.32
N ALA A 6 -18.36 -6.45 17.54
CA ALA A 6 -18.03 -5.73 18.78
C ALA A 6 -16.84 -6.45 19.44
N ILE A 7 -15.79 -5.69 19.72
CA ILE A 7 -14.56 -6.18 20.36
C ILE A 7 -14.43 -5.48 21.71
N SER A 8 -14.25 -6.27 22.76
CA SER A 8 -13.95 -5.77 24.11
C SER A 8 -12.44 -5.78 24.30
N VAL A 9 -11.88 -4.65 24.74
CA VAL A 9 -10.44 -4.49 24.98
C VAL A 9 -10.21 -3.80 26.32
N SER A 10 -9.19 -4.25 27.05
CA SER A 10 -8.76 -3.61 28.29
C SER A 10 -7.78 -2.48 27.99
N LEU A 11 -8.06 -1.28 28.51
CA LEU A 11 -7.21 -0.11 28.38
C LEU A 11 -6.52 0.19 29.70
N THR A 12 -5.31 0.75 29.63
CA THR A 12 -4.65 1.35 30.80
C THR A 12 -5.38 2.64 31.19
N GLU A 13 -5.18 3.10 32.44
CA GLU A 13 -5.81 4.32 32.95
C GLU A 13 -5.50 5.55 32.08
N HIS A 14 -4.25 5.68 31.61
CA HIS A 14 -3.83 6.76 30.74
C HIS A 14 -4.61 6.78 29.40
N LEU A 15 -4.77 5.61 28.76
CA LEU A 15 -5.52 5.50 27.50
C LEU A 15 -7.01 5.76 27.71
N ALA A 16 -7.58 5.27 28.83
CA ALA A 16 -8.97 5.54 29.16
C ALA A 16 -9.23 7.04 29.37
N SER A 17 -8.33 7.74 30.07
CA SER A 17 -8.38 9.20 30.26
C SER A 17 -8.26 9.94 28.93
N PHE A 18 -7.35 9.52 28.05
CA PHE A 18 -7.20 10.08 26.71
C PHE A 18 -8.49 9.95 25.88
N VAL A 19 -9.08 8.74 25.82
CA VAL A 19 -10.33 8.50 25.09
C VAL A 19 -11.45 9.39 25.63
N LYS A 20 -11.58 9.50 26.96
CA LYS A 20 -12.57 10.37 27.60
C LYS A 20 -12.35 11.83 27.23
N SER A 21 -11.10 12.30 27.25
CA SER A 21 -10.75 13.68 26.88
C SER A 21 -11.12 14.00 25.43
N GLU A 22 -10.82 13.10 24.49
CA GLU A 22 -11.14 13.29 23.06
C GLU A 22 -12.65 13.34 22.79
N ILE A 23 -13.45 12.57 23.54
CA ILE A 23 -14.92 12.65 23.50
C ILE A 23 -15.40 13.98 24.10
N THR A 24 -14.87 14.40 25.25
CA THR A 24 -15.25 15.67 25.90
C THR A 24 -14.91 16.88 25.03
N LYS A 25 -13.83 16.83 24.25
CA LYS A 25 -13.49 17.87 23.26
C LYS A 25 -14.49 17.95 22.10
N GLY A 26 -15.41 17.00 21.98
CA GLY A 26 -16.43 16.95 20.93
C GLY A 26 -15.91 16.46 19.58
N ARG A 27 -14.67 15.97 19.50
CA ARG A 27 -14.07 15.48 18.24
C ARG A 27 -14.63 14.11 17.84
N TYR A 28 -15.05 13.30 18.81
CA TYR A 28 -15.61 11.97 18.59
C TYR A 28 -16.84 11.77 19.48
N GLY A 29 -17.87 11.09 18.96
CA GLY A 29 -19.10 10.84 19.73
C GLY A 29 -19.01 9.66 20.69
N THR A 30 -18.12 8.70 20.41
CA THR A 30 -18.00 7.45 21.17
C THR A 30 -16.56 6.99 21.29
N ALA A 31 -16.27 6.17 22.30
CA ALA A 31 -14.97 5.51 22.45
C ALA A 31 -14.59 4.70 21.21
N SER A 32 -15.57 4.03 20.60
CA SER A 32 -15.38 3.23 19.38
C SER A 32 -14.95 4.08 18.17
N GLU A 33 -15.33 5.36 18.10
CA GLU A 33 -14.81 6.27 17.05
C GLU A 33 -13.36 6.65 17.29
N VAL A 34 -13.00 6.97 18.55
CA VAL A 34 -11.61 7.28 18.92
C VAL A 34 -10.69 6.10 18.60
N VAL A 35 -11.09 4.90 19.00
CA VAL A 35 -10.30 3.67 18.76
C VAL A 35 -10.14 3.40 17.26
N ARG A 36 -11.21 3.56 16.45
CA ARG A 36 -11.12 3.39 14.99
C ARG A 36 -10.21 4.41 14.33
N ALA A 37 -10.26 5.68 14.76
CA ALA A 37 -9.35 6.70 14.26
C ALA A 37 -7.88 6.37 14.60
N GLY A 38 -7.62 5.92 15.83
CA GLY A 38 -6.29 5.48 16.25
C GLY A 38 -5.77 4.28 15.45
N LEU A 39 -6.61 3.26 15.22
CA LEU A 39 -6.25 2.09 14.43
C LEU A 39 -5.96 2.46 12.97
N ARG A 40 -6.73 3.35 12.36
CA ARG A 40 -6.47 3.81 10.98
C ARG A 40 -5.09 4.46 10.82
N LEU A 41 -4.69 5.27 11.80
CA LEU A 41 -3.35 5.87 11.82
C LEU A 41 -2.25 4.82 11.98
N LEU A 42 -2.48 3.80 12.82
CA LEU A 42 -1.55 2.69 12.99
C LEU A 42 -1.40 1.86 11.71
N GLU A 43 -2.50 1.58 11.01
CA GLU A 43 -2.51 0.89 9.72
C GLU A 43 -1.73 1.68 8.66
N GLU A 44 -1.93 3.00 8.58
CA GLU A 44 -1.21 3.87 7.66
C GLU A 44 0.31 3.88 7.93
N GLN A 45 0.70 3.98 9.21
CA GLN A 45 2.10 3.88 9.61
C GLN A 45 2.71 2.52 9.29
N ALA A 46 1.96 1.44 9.53
CA ALA A 46 2.40 0.09 9.21
C ALA A 46 2.56 -0.10 7.70
N ALA A 47 1.64 0.43 6.89
CA ALA A 47 1.71 0.38 5.43
C ALA A 47 2.91 1.17 4.89
N LEU A 48 3.19 2.36 5.43
CA LEU A 48 4.35 3.16 5.05
C LEU A 48 5.67 2.42 5.36
N ARG A 49 5.72 1.70 6.48
CA ARG A 49 6.91 0.94 6.91
C ARG A 49 7.07 -0.38 6.17
N ALA A 50 5.97 -0.94 5.68
CA ALA A 50 5.93 -2.17 4.91
C ALA A 50 6.07 -1.92 3.40
N ALA A 51 5.99 -0.67 2.94
CA ALA A 51 6.34 -0.32 1.58
C ALA A 51 7.80 -0.73 1.37
N PRO A 52 8.09 -1.77 0.57
CA PRO A 52 9.46 -2.07 0.23
C PRO A 52 10.00 -0.83 -0.47
N ASP A 53 11.16 -0.34 -0.03
CA ASP A 53 11.93 0.65 -0.76
C ASP A 53 11.87 0.29 -2.26
N GLY A 54 11.18 1.13 -3.04
CA GLY A 54 11.22 1.08 -4.49
C GLY A 54 12.60 1.55 -4.94
N GLY A 55 13.61 0.75 -4.63
CA GLY A 55 15.02 0.99 -4.90
C GLY A 55 15.60 -0.11 -5.78
N GLY A 56 15.77 0.20 -7.07
CA GLY A 56 16.54 -0.56 -8.06
C GLY A 56 15.65 -1.45 -8.94
N ASP A 57 15.58 -1.32 -10.26
CA ASP A 57 16.57 -0.90 -11.25
C ASP A 57 15.89 0.02 -12.29
N SER A 58 16.46 1.17 -12.65
CA SER A 58 17.49 1.41 -13.67
C SER A 58 17.16 0.87 -15.07
N SER A 59 16.63 1.76 -15.90
CA SER A 59 17.35 2.16 -17.11
C SER A 59 17.89 1.03 -18.01
N THR A 60 17.12 0.01 -18.39
CA THR A 60 17.49 -0.83 -19.54
C THR A 60 16.86 -0.28 -20.83
N ARG A 61 17.37 0.88 -21.26
CA ARG A 61 17.67 1.08 -22.68
C ARG A 61 19.04 1.71 -22.79
N PRO A 62 20.02 0.91 -23.21
CA PRO A 62 20.79 1.33 -24.37
C PRO A 62 20.94 0.20 -25.40
N ARG A 63 20.46 0.50 -26.62
CA ARG A 63 21.18 0.41 -27.90
C ARG A 63 22.27 -0.69 -28.03
N LYS A 64 21.93 -1.78 -28.73
CA LYS A 64 22.81 -2.58 -29.62
C LYS A 64 21.89 -3.56 -30.38
N GLU A 65 21.93 -3.83 -31.68
CA GLU A 65 22.86 -3.55 -32.76
C GLU A 65 22.12 -3.86 -34.08
N ARG A 66 22.49 -3.16 -35.15
CA ARG A 66 22.14 -3.58 -36.51
C ARG A 66 22.72 -4.97 -36.76
N ALA A 67 21.93 -5.88 -37.31
CA ALA A 67 22.46 -6.99 -38.09
C ALA A 67 21.65 -7.09 -39.38
N ASP A 68 22.25 -6.54 -40.43
CA ASP A 68 21.96 -6.87 -41.81
C ASP A 68 21.88 -8.38 -42.01
N GLY A 69 20.87 -8.83 -42.74
CA GLY A 69 20.68 -10.24 -43.06
C GLY A 69 19.91 -10.40 -44.36
N ARG A 70 20.51 -9.94 -45.47
CA ARG A 70 20.03 -10.17 -46.83
C ARG A 70 20.01 -11.68 -47.11
N GLY A 71 18.87 -12.33 -46.90
CA GLY A 71 18.59 -13.67 -47.42
C GLY A 71 18.07 -13.59 -48.85
N ARG A 72 18.95 -13.28 -49.82
CA ARG A 72 18.66 -13.51 -51.24
C ARG A 72 18.65 -15.03 -51.47
N ALA A 73 17.49 -15.65 -51.51
CA ALA A 73 17.34 -16.98 -52.09
C ALA A 73 17.10 -16.83 -53.59
N ILE A 74 18.14 -17.21 -54.32
CA ILE A 74 18.30 -17.26 -55.76
C ILE A 74 17.33 -18.25 -56.43
N MET A 75 16.91 -17.82 -57.63
CA MET A 75 16.31 -18.54 -58.74
C MET A 75 17.05 -19.84 -59.12
N GLN A 76 16.29 -20.89 -59.50
CA GLN A 76 16.51 -21.91 -60.56
C GLN A 76 15.76 -23.19 -60.19
N GLY A 77 14.99 -23.87 -61.05
CA GLY A 77 14.65 -23.71 -62.46
C GLY A 77 13.69 -24.84 -62.90
N LYS A 78 12.91 -24.57 -63.96
CA LYS A 78 12.39 -25.42 -65.08
C LYS A 78 12.11 -26.93 -64.86
N PRO A 79 11.14 -27.52 -65.57
CA PRO A 79 11.11 -27.61 -67.04
C PRO A 79 10.33 -26.49 -67.76
#